data_AF-B6SZ59-F1
#
_entry.id   AF-B6SZ59-F1
#
_cell.length_a   1.000
_cell.length_b   1.000
_cell.length_c   1.000
_cell.angle_alpha   90.00
_cell.angle_beta   90.00
_cell.angle_gamma   90.00
#
_symmetry.space_group_name_H-M   'P 1'
#
loop_
_entity.id
_entity.type
_entity.pdbx_description
1 polymer ?
#
loop_
_entity_poly.entity_id
_entity_poly.type
_entity_poly.pdbx_seq_one_letter_code
_entity_poly.pdbx_strand_id
1 'polypeptide(L)'
;MGHGLPAAAAVGNVTWWLVIAAQVAYLLSGRFEDAWRGFSRLAFANLAAFVKLSLASAVMLCLELWYYTAVLILVGFLKNARLQIDVMSICINYQLWTLMVALGFNAAVSVRVSNELGANRPKAAKFAVTVAVLTSGSVGAVFLAVFLAWRTGLPRFFSEDGDVLREASRLGYLLAGSIFLNSVQPVLSGVAIGAGWQALVAFVNIGSYYFVGIPLAALFGFKLGMDAMGIWLGMTLGTLLQTAILVFISYRTKWEKQAMRAEERVREWGGRADALPSATQVAPAAEDAGPPSNASAT
;
A
#
# COMPACT_ATOMS: atom_id res chain seq x y z
N MET A 1 -17.34 -5.41 -32.07
CA MET A 1 -16.50 -4.58 -32.96
C MET A 1 -15.16 -5.28 -33.12
N GLY A 2 -14.86 -5.81 -34.33
CA GLY A 2 -13.74 -6.72 -34.62
C GLY A 2 -12.34 -6.11 -34.57
N HIS A 3 -12.07 -5.19 -33.64
CA HIS A 3 -10.79 -4.51 -33.49
C HIS A 3 -9.85 -5.18 -32.46
N GLY A 4 -10.23 -6.36 -31.96
CA GLY A 4 -9.37 -7.26 -31.17
C GLY A 4 -8.62 -6.61 -30.00
N LEU A 5 -7.39 -7.09 -29.76
CA LEU A 5 -6.49 -6.61 -28.71
C LEU A 5 -6.15 -5.11 -28.81
N PRO A 6 -5.90 -4.54 -30.01
CA PRO A 6 -5.59 -3.11 -30.16
C PRO A 6 -6.70 -2.18 -29.68
N ALA A 7 -7.96 -2.50 -29.95
CA ALA A 7 -9.06 -1.68 -29.45
C ALA A 7 -9.20 -1.75 -27.92
N ALA A 8 -8.99 -2.91 -27.31
CA ALA A 8 -8.99 -3.03 -25.86
C ALA A 8 -7.90 -2.14 -25.23
N ALA A 9 -6.70 -2.12 -25.82
CA ALA A 9 -5.61 -1.24 -25.39
C ALA A 9 -5.96 0.25 -25.58
N ALA A 10 -6.55 0.61 -26.73
CA ALA A 10 -6.95 1.98 -27.01
C ALA A 10 -8.03 2.47 -26.03
N VAL A 11 -9.07 1.67 -25.77
CA VAL A 11 -10.12 1.99 -24.79
C VAL A 11 -9.53 2.13 -23.39
N GLY A 12 -8.60 1.25 -23.00
CA GLY A 12 -7.88 1.37 -21.73
C GLY A 12 -7.15 2.71 -21.61
N ASN A 13 -6.38 3.09 -22.63
CA ASN A 13 -5.65 4.36 -22.65
C ASN A 13 -6.59 5.57 -22.58
N VAL A 14 -7.68 5.57 -23.35
CA VAL A 14 -8.68 6.65 -23.31
C VAL A 14 -9.31 6.76 -21.93
N THR A 15 -9.64 5.64 -21.29
CA THR A 15 -10.21 5.61 -19.94
C THR A 15 -9.26 6.23 -18.92
N TRP A 16 -7.97 5.92 -18.98
CA TRP A 16 -6.95 6.53 -18.12
C TRP A 16 -6.83 8.05 -18.32
N TRP A 17 -6.84 8.50 -19.58
CA TRP A 17 -6.82 9.93 -19.89
C TRP A 17 -8.06 10.66 -19.38
N LEU A 18 -9.23 10.04 -19.45
CA LEU A 18 -10.46 10.60 -18.87
C LEU A 18 -10.36 10.77 -17.35
N VAL A 19 -9.78 9.79 -16.64
CA VAL A 19 -9.53 9.89 -15.20
C VAL A 19 -8.58 11.05 -14.88
N ILE A 20 -7.48 11.17 -15.62
CA ILE A 20 -6.52 12.28 -15.45
C ILE A 20 -7.19 13.63 -15.72
N ALA A 21 -7.95 13.74 -16.81
CA ALA A 21 -8.67 14.96 -17.16
C ALA A 21 -9.69 15.34 -16.08
N ALA A 22 -10.43 14.37 -15.54
CA ALA A 22 -11.36 14.59 -14.43
C ALA A 22 -10.66 15.05 -13.14
N GLN A 23 -9.51 14.45 -12.81
CA GLN A 23 -8.69 14.87 -11.66
C GLN A 23 -8.16 16.30 -11.81
N VAL A 24 -7.67 16.67 -13.00
CA VAL A 24 -7.20 18.03 -13.29
C VAL A 24 -8.36 19.02 -13.25
N ALA A 25 -9.49 18.70 -13.86
CA ALA A 25 -10.69 19.55 -13.81
C ALA A 25 -11.16 19.77 -12.36
N TYR A 26 -11.14 18.73 -11.54
CA TYR A 26 -11.47 18.81 -10.12
C TYR A 26 -10.48 19.68 -9.34
N LEU A 27 -9.17 19.56 -9.61
CA LEU A 27 -8.14 20.39 -9.00
C LEU A 27 -8.27 21.88 -9.37
N LEU A 28 -8.61 22.15 -10.63
CA LEU A 28 -8.78 23.52 -11.18
C LEU A 28 -10.14 24.15 -10.81
N SER A 29 -11.05 23.42 -10.16
CA SER A 29 -12.38 23.93 -9.78
C SER A 29 -12.37 25.01 -8.69
N GLY A 30 -11.20 25.41 -8.19
CA GLY A 30 -11.04 26.48 -7.19
C GLY A 30 -11.31 26.06 -5.74
N ARG A 31 -11.61 24.79 -5.47
CA ARG A 31 -11.91 24.29 -4.11
C ARG A 31 -10.69 24.07 -3.20
N PHE A 32 -9.47 24.14 -3.74
CA PHE A 32 -8.23 23.75 -3.04
C PHE A 32 -7.15 24.83 -3.11
N GLU A 33 -7.49 26.06 -2.76
CA GLU A 33 -6.59 27.23 -2.85
C GLU A 33 -5.30 27.06 -2.03
N ASP A 34 -5.37 26.37 -0.88
CA ASP A 34 -4.21 26.11 -0.02
C ASP A 34 -3.28 25.01 -0.58
N ALA A 35 -3.82 24.05 -1.33
CA ALA A 35 -3.07 22.89 -1.82
C ALA A 35 -2.51 23.07 -3.23
N TRP A 36 -3.16 23.89 -4.07
CA TRP A 36 -2.73 24.13 -5.45
C TRP A 36 -2.67 25.63 -5.75
N ARG A 37 -1.45 26.16 -5.81
CA ARG A 37 -1.15 27.58 -6.13
C ARG A 37 -0.85 27.82 -7.61
N GLY A 38 -1.20 26.88 -8.48
CA GLY A 38 -0.88 26.94 -9.91
C GLY A 38 0.51 26.41 -10.27
N PHE A 39 0.85 26.51 -11.55
CA PHE A 39 2.14 26.04 -12.06
C PHE A 39 3.27 27.00 -11.65
N SER A 40 4.31 26.46 -11.02
CA SER A 40 5.49 27.21 -10.61
C SER A 40 6.77 26.44 -10.92
N ARG A 41 7.84 27.16 -11.27
CA ARG A 41 9.19 26.57 -11.43
C ARG A 41 9.75 26.00 -10.13
N LEU A 42 9.16 26.37 -8.98
CA LEU A 42 9.49 25.81 -7.67
C LEU A 42 9.27 24.29 -7.62
N ALA A 43 8.35 23.75 -8.44
CA ALA A 43 8.12 22.30 -8.55
C ALA A 43 9.36 21.51 -8.99
N PHE A 44 10.32 22.15 -9.66
CA PHE A 44 11.56 21.52 -10.13
C PHE A 44 12.71 21.63 -9.12
N ALA A 45 12.59 22.41 -8.05
CA ALA A 45 13.69 22.71 -7.14
C ALA A 45 14.20 21.48 -6.36
N ASN A 46 13.33 20.53 -6.04
CA ASN A 46 13.65 19.34 -5.23
C ASN A 46 13.44 18.00 -5.98
N LEU A 47 13.56 18.02 -7.31
CA LEU A 47 13.27 16.85 -8.15
C LEU A 47 14.18 15.65 -7.83
N ALA A 48 15.46 15.90 -7.51
CA ALA A 48 16.41 14.82 -7.20
C ALA A 48 16.02 14.02 -5.94
N ALA A 49 15.57 14.71 -4.88
CA ALA A 49 15.11 14.07 -3.66
C ALA A 49 13.80 13.28 -3.89
N PHE A 50 12.87 13.86 -4.65
CA PHE A 50 11.64 13.19 -5.06
C PHE A 50 11.90 11.94 -5.89
N VAL A 51 12.79 12.01 -6.87
CA VAL A 51 13.18 10.88 -7.72
C VAL A 51 13.84 9.78 -6.88
N LYS A 52 14.72 10.12 -5.93
CA LYS A 52 15.35 9.15 -5.04
C LYS A 52 14.32 8.37 -4.21
N LEU A 53 13.34 9.06 -3.62
CA LEU A 53 12.27 8.43 -2.83
C LEU A 53 11.33 7.59 -3.73
N SER A 54 10.93 8.15 -4.87
CA SER A 54 10.08 7.46 -5.84
C SER A 54 10.75 6.21 -6.39
N LEU A 55 12.05 6.26 -6.67
CA LEU A 55 12.82 5.11 -7.15
C LEU A 55 12.88 4.00 -6.10
N ALA A 56 13.08 4.34 -4.82
CA ALA A 56 13.03 3.36 -3.74
C ALA A 56 11.65 2.68 -3.63
N SER A 57 10.58 3.47 -3.80
CA SER A 57 9.20 2.96 -3.86
C SER A 57 8.99 2.01 -5.05
N ALA A 58 9.46 2.43 -6.23
CA ALA A 58 9.32 1.68 -7.46
C ALA A 58 10.07 0.35 -7.38
N VAL A 59 11.30 0.34 -6.85
CA VAL A 59 12.07 -0.89 -6.64
C VAL A 59 11.35 -1.82 -5.65
N MET A 60 10.86 -1.30 -4.52
CA MET A 60 10.11 -2.10 -3.55
C MET A 60 8.89 -2.79 -4.18
N LEU A 61 8.11 -2.05 -4.98
CA LEU A 61 6.93 -2.58 -5.68
C LEU A 61 7.30 -3.56 -6.81
N CYS A 62 8.32 -3.25 -7.60
CA CYS A 62 8.81 -4.13 -8.67
C CYS A 62 9.28 -5.47 -8.10
N LEU A 63 9.97 -5.47 -6.96
CA LEU A 63 10.40 -6.70 -6.29
C LEU A 63 9.21 -7.54 -5.84
N GLU A 64 8.12 -6.93 -5.37
CA GLU A 64 6.89 -7.64 -5.04
C GLU A 64 6.24 -8.24 -6.29
N LEU A 65 6.08 -7.47 -7.36
CA LEU A 65 5.46 -7.92 -8.60
C LEU A 65 6.28 -9.02 -9.29
N TRP A 66 7.59 -8.83 -9.41
CA TRP A 66 8.48 -9.81 -10.02
C TRP A 66 8.56 -11.09 -9.23
N TYR A 67 8.43 -11.04 -7.90
CA TYR A 67 8.31 -12.24 -7.08
C TYR A 67 7.08 -13.07 -7.48
N TYR A 68 5.89 -12.47 -7.57
CA TYR A 68 4.69 -13.17 -8.03
C TYR A 68 4.86 -13.74 -9.44
N THR A 69 5.46 -12.98 -10.36
CA THR A 69 5.73 -13.45 -11.73
C THR A 69 6.70 -14.64 -11.74
N ALA A 70 7.77 -14.60 -10.94
CA ALA A 70 8.73 -15.70 -10.85
C ALA A 70 8.07 -16.98 -10.30
N VAL A 71 7.22 -16.85 -9.28
CA VAL A 71 6.45 -17.97 -8.72
C VAL A 71 5.48 -18.54 -9.76
N LEU A 72 4.80 -17.69 -10.52
CA LEU A 72 3.90 -18.14 -11.60
C LEU A 72 4.64 -18.88 -12.71
N ILE A 73 5.83 -18.40 -13.09
CA ILE A 73 6.71 -19.09 -14.05
C ILE A 73 7.10 -20.48 -13.52
N LEU A 74 7.42 -20.62 -12.22
CA LEU A 74 7.72 -21.92 -11.61
C LEU A 74 6.54 -22.90 -11.73
N VAL A 75 5.30 -22.44 -11.52
CA VAL A 75 4.10 -23.28 -11.72
C VAL A 75 4.03 -23.80 -13.16
N GLY A 76 4.38 -22.96 -14.14
CA GLY A 76 4.37 -23.33 -15.56
C GLY A 76 5.31 -24.48 -15.93
N PHE A 77 6.34 -24.76 -15.11
CA PHE A 77 7.27 -25.87 -15.32
C PHE A 77 6.84 -27.19 -14.67
N LEU A 78 5.66 -27.26 -14.04
CA LEU A 78 5.14 -28.50 -13.45
C LEU A 78 4.68 -29.50 -14.53
N LYS A 79 4.76 -30.81 -14.22
CA LYS A 79 4.45 -31.89 -15.17
C LYS A 79 2.99 -31.88 -15.68
N ASN A 80 2.05 -31.37 -14.87
CA ASN A 80 0.64 -31.18 -15.23
C ASN A 80 0.29 -29.69 -15.34
N ALA A 81 1.11 -28.91 -16.07
CA ALA A 81 1.04 -27.45 -16.11
C ALA A 81 -0.37 -26.91 -16.37
N ARG A 82 -1.15 -27.49 -17.30
CA ARG A 82 -2.50 -26.98 -17.62
C ARG A 82 -3.45 -27.01 -16.42
N LEU A 83 -3.62 -28.19 -15.80
CA LEU A 83 -4.47 -28.35 -14.60
C LEU A 83 -3.98 -27.45 -13.46
N GLN A 84 -2.66 -27.42 -13.21
CA GLN A 84 -2.07 -26.63 -12.13
C GLN A 84 -2.23 -25.12 -12.36
N ILE A 85 -2.07 -24.65 -13.60
CA ILE A 85 -2.30 -23.25 -13.98
C ILE A 85 -3.77 -22.89 -13.83
N ASP A 86 -4.70 -23.75 -14.24
CA ASP A 86 -6.14 -23.48 -14.10
C ASP A 86 -6.53 -23.33 -12.62
N VAL A 87 -6.06 -24.24 -11.76
CA VAL A 87 -6.26 -24.17 -10.30
C VAL A 87 -5.64 -22.90 -9.70
N MET A 88 -4.39 -22.57 -10.08
CA MET A 88 -3.71 -21.36 -9.63
C MET A 88 -4.43 -20.09 -10.08
N SER A 89 -4.93 -20.06 -11.31
CA SER A 89 -5.63 -18.91 -11.90
C SER A 89 -6.89 -18.56 -11.10
N ILE A 90 -7.69 -19.57 -10.72
CA ILE A 90 -8.86 -19.38 -9.86
C ILE A 90 -8.44 -18.75 -8.52
N CYS A 91 -7.40 -19.30 -7.88
CA CYS A 91 -6.94 -18.82 -6.59
C CYS A 91 -6.35 -17.40 -6.66
N ILE A 92 -5.57 -17.10 -7.69
CA ILE A 92 -4.99 -15.76 -7.92
C ILE A 92 -6.09 -14.73 -8.18
N ASN A 93 -7.16 -15.08 -8.92
CA ASN A 93 -8.26 -14.15 -9.16
C ASN A 93 -8.95 -13.73 -7.85
N TYR A 94 -9.26 -14.68 -6.97
CA TYR A 94 -9.81 -14.38 -5.65
C TYR A 94 -8.84 -13.59 -4.76
N GLN A 95 -7.55 -13.92 -4.83
CA GLN A 95 -6.52 -13.19 -4.12
C GLN A 95 -6.42 -11.73 -4.62
N LEU A 96 -6.59 -11.48 -5.92
CA LEU A 96 -6.56 -10.15 -6.51
C LEU A 96 -7.76 -9.29 -6.09
N TRP A 97 -8.95 -9.88 -6.03
CA TRP A 97 -10.15 -9.18 -5.55
C TRP A 97 -10.01 -8.72 -4.10
N THR A 98 -9.52 -9.59 -3.22
CA THR A 98 -9.27 -9.25 -1.82
C THR A 98 -8.10 -8.26 -1.66
N LEU A 99 -7.10 -8.35 -2.53
CA LEU A 99 -5.97 -7.41 -2.55
C LEU A 99 -6.43 -5.97 -2.81
N MET A 100 -7.46 -5.73 -3.62
CA MET A 100 -7.98 -4.36 -3.87
C MET A 100 -8.42 -3.67 -2.57
N VAL A 101 -9.01 -4.42 -1.65
CA VAL A 101 -9.40 -3.91 -0.32
C VAL A 101 -8.15 -3.58 0.50
N ALA A 102 -7.15 -4.46 0.51
CA ALA A 102 -5.91 -4.26 1.23
C ALA A 102 -5.09 -3.08 0.69
N LEU A 103 -5.10 -2.85 -0.63
CA LEU A 103 -4.49 -1.68 -1.26
C LEU A 103 -5.18 -0.37 -0.85
N GLY A 104 -6.49 -0.39 -0.63
CA GLY A 104 -7.22 0.74 -0.03
C GLY A 104 -6.68 1.10 1.36
N PHE A 105 -6.47 0.09 2.22
CA PHE A 105 -5.85 0.31 3.53
C PHE A 105 -4.39 0.75 3.45
N ASN A 106 -3.60 0.19 2.52
CA ASN A 106 -2.21 0.62 2.24
C ASN A 106 -2.15 2.12 1.96
N ALA A 107 -2.99 2.62 1.05
CA ALA A 107 -3.04 4.04 0.71
C ALA A 107 -3.51 4.90 1.90
N ALA A 108 -4.57 4.47 2.59
CA ALA A 108 -5.11 5.20 3.73
C ALA A 108 -4.11 5.34 4.89
N VAL A 109 -3.44 4.24 5.28
CA VAL A 109 -2.46 4.27 6.36
C VAL A 109 -1.21 5.04 5.96
N SER A 110 -0.77 4.94 4.70
CA SER A 110 0.37 5.69 4.17
C SER A 110 0.17 7.20 4.35
N VAL A 111 -0.97 7.73 3.91
CA VAL A 111 -1.31 9.16 4.04
C VAL A 111 -1.47 9.57 5.51
N ARG A 112 -2.12 8.74 6.34
CA ARG A 112 -2.31 9.07 7.75
C ARG A 112 -0.98 9.11 8.50
N VAL A 113 -0.13 8.11 8.31
CA VAL A 113 1.19 8.06 8.96
C VAL A 113 2.08 9.19 8.47
N SER A 114 2.10 9.49 7.16
CA SER A 114 2.91 10.60 6.64
C SER A 114 2.47 11.95 7.21
N ASN A 115 1.16 12.18 7.33
CA ASN A 115 0.62 13.43 7.87
C ASN A 115 0.90 13.59 9.37
N GLU A 116 0.67 12.55 10.17
CA GLU A 116 0.94 12.62 11.62
C GLU A 116 2.44 12.74 11.92
N LEU A 117 3.31 12.09 11.13
CA LEU A 117 4.75 12.25 11.25
C LEU A 117 5.21 13.66 10.82
N GLY A 118 4.67 14.18 9.72
CA GLY A 118 4.96 15.54 9.24
C GLY A 118 4.47 16.63 10.19
N ALA A 119 3.39 16.38 10.93
CA ALA A 119 2.88 17.26 11.98
C ALA A 119 3.59 17.10 13.34
N ASN A 120 4.66 16.31 13.40
CA ASN A 120 5.41 15.97 14.62
C ASN A 120 4.54 15.37 15.75
N ARG A 121 3.61 14.47 15.38
CA ARG A 121 2.70 13.75 16.30
C ARG A 121 3.00 12.24 16.34
N PRO A 122 4.15 11.81 16.91
CA PRO A 122 4.58 10.41 16.86
C PRO A 122 3.62 9.43 17.55
N LYS A 123 2.93 9.86 18.62
CA LYS A 123 1.92 9.03 19.31
C LYS A 123 0.70 8.77 18.43
N ALA A 124 0.24 9.79 17.71
CA ALA A 124 -0.88 9.68 16.77
C ALA A 124 -0.51 8.82 15.56
N ALA A 125 0.70 8.96 15.03
CA ALA A 125 1.22 8.09 13.97
C ALA A 125 1.21 6.61 14.40
N LYS A 126 1.74 6.29 15.60
CA LYS A 126 1.71 4.93 16.15
C LYS A 126 0.29 4.41 16.32
N PHE A 127 -0.62 5.24 16.84
CA PHE A 127 -2.03 4.88 17.00
C PHE A 127 -2.70 4.59 15.65
N ALA A 128 -2.44 5.41 14.62
CA ALA A 128 -2.95 5.19 13.26
C ALA A 128 -2.49 3.85 12.68
N VAL A 129 -1.22 3.48 12.89
CA VAL A 129 -0.69 2.15 12.49
C VAL A 129 -1.45 1.03 13.21
N THR A 130 -1.61 1.12 14.53
CA THR A 130 -2.30 0.08 15.31
C THR A 130 -3.75 -0.09 14.85
N VAL A 131 -4.50 1.01 14.71
CA VAL A 131 -5.89 0.98 14.24
C VAL A 131 -5.99 0.40 12.83
N ALA A 132 -5.13 0.82 11.90
CA ALA A 132 -5.14 0.31 10.53
C ALA A 132 -4.87 -1.19 10.47
N VAL A 133 -3.87 -1.69 11.21
CA VAL A 133 -3.53 -3.12 11.26
C VAL A 133 -4.66 -3.94 11.88
N LEU A 134 -5.25 -3.47 13.00
CA LEU A 134 -6.37 -4.16 13.65
C LEU A 134 -7.62 -4.18 12.76
N THR A 135 -7.94 -3.06 12.11
CA THR A 135 -9.12 -2.95 11.24
C THR A 135 -8.97 -3.84 10.02
N SER A 136 -7.82 -3.75 9.34
CA SER A 136 -7.55 -4.58 8.16
C SER A 136 -7.42 -6.06 8.50
N GLY A 137 -6.81 -6.41 9.64
CA GLY A 137 -6.78 -7.78 10.16
C GLY A 137 -8.17 -8.32 10.48
N SER A 138 -9.07 -7.49 11.01
CA SER A 138 -10.47 -7.87 11.27
C SER A 138 -11.23 -8.15 9.97
N VAL A 139 -11.07 -7.28 8.96
CA VAL A 139 -11.64 -7.50 7.62
C VAL A 139 -11.06 -8.75 6.99
N GLY A 140 -9.75 -8.96 7.11
CA GLY A 140 -9.06 -10.17 6.66
C GLY A 140 -9.55 -11.44 7.34
N ALA A 141 -9.87 -11.38 8.63
CA ALA A 141 -10.43 -12.50 9.38
C ALA A 141 -11.85 -12.85 8.90
N VAL A 142 -12.66 -11.84 8.54
CA VAL A 142 -13.96 -12.06 7.90
C VAL A 142 -13.78 -12.74 6.54
N PHE A 143 -12.85 -12.26 5.71
CA PHE A 143 -12.57 -12.93 4.43
C PHE A 143 -12.06 -14.36 4.62
N LEU A 144 -11.14 -14.59 5.56
CA LEU A 144 -10.67 -15.93 5.92
C LEU A 144 -11.84 -16.86 6.25
N ALA A 145 -12.76 -16.43 7.12
CA ALA A 145 -13.92 -17.21 7.50
C ALA A 145 -14.84 -17.52 6.31
N VAL A 146 -15.13 -16.52 5.47
CA VAL A 146 -15.97 -16.68 4.26
C VAL A 146 -15.33 -17.67 3.28
N PHE A 147 -14.04 -17.51 2.99
CA PHE A 147 -13.33 -18.40 2.06
C PHE A 147 -13.22 -19.83 2.59
N LEU A 148 -12.99 -20.01 3.90
CA LEU A 148 -12.99 -21.35 4.51
C LEU A 148 -14.36 -22.01 4.46
N ALA A 149 -15.43 -21.27 4.77
CA ALA A 149 -16.80 -21.78 4.73
C ALA A 149 -17.23 -22.17 3.32
N TRP A 150 -16.84 -21.38 2.31
CA TRP A 150 -17.28 -21.56 0.92
C TRP A 150 -16.23 -22.21 0.00
N ARG A 151 -15.14 -22.74 0.56
CA ARG A 151 -13.98 -23.25 -0.21
C ARG A 151 -14.31 -24.27 -1.30
N THR A 152 -15.35 -25.08 -1.10
CA THR A 152 -15.77 -26.12 -2.07
C THR A 152 -16.74 -25.61 -3.13
N GLY A 153 -17.38 -24.47 -2.88
CA GLY A 153 -18.32 -23.85 -3.82
C GLY A 153 -17.69 -22.79 -4.71
N LEU A 154 -16.69 -22.05 -4.20
CA LEU A 154 -16.04 -20.96 -4.94
C LEU A 154 -15.42 -21.40 -6.29
N PRO A 155 -14.69 -22.52 -6.40
CA PRO A 155 -14.10 -22.92 -7.68
C PRO A 155 -15.12 -23.18 -8.80
N ARG A 156 -16.38 -23.49 -8.45
CA ARG A 156 -17.46 -23.74 -9.42
C ARG A 156 -17.89 -22.52 -10.23
N PHE A 157 -17.54 -21.31 -9.78
CA PHE A 157 -17.78 -20.10 -10.56
C PHE A 157 -16.85 -19.95 -11.77
N PHE A 158 -15.74 -20.69 -11.80
CA PHE A 158 -14.71 -20.56 -12.82
C PHE A 158 -14.56 -21.79 -13.70
N SER A 159 -14.90 -22.99 -13.19
CA SER A 159 -14.76 -24.24 -13.94
C SER A 159 -15.82 -25.26 -13.54
N GLU A 160 -16.21 -26.09 -14.51
CA GLU A 160 -17.06 -27.27 -14.32
C GLU A 160 -16.25 -28.58 -14.27
N ASP A 161 -14.94 -28.51 -14.50
CA ASP A 161 -14.05 -29.68 -14.50
C ASP A 161 -13.85 -30.23 -13.08
N GLY A 162 -14.18 -31.51 -12.89
CA GLY A 162 -14.14 -32.18 -11.58
C GLY A 162 -12.75 -32.23 -10.94
N ASP A 163 -11.68 -32.36 -11.73
CA ASP A 163 -10.30 -32.42 -11.24
C ASP A 163 -9.83 -31.02 -10.80
N VAL A 164 -10.17 -29.98 -11.57
CA VAL A 164 -9.91 -28.57 -11.22
C VAL A 164 -10.62 -28.21 -9.92
N LEU A 165 -11.90 -28.58 -9.80
CA LEU A 165 -12.73 -28.30 -8.61
C LEU A 165 -12.15 -28.95 -7.35
N ARG A 166 -11.71 -30.20 -7.45
CA ARG A 166 -11.15 -30.96 -6.33
C ARG A 166 -9.85 -30.35 -5.83
N GLU A 167 -8.92 -30.06 -6.74
CA GLU A 167 -7.62 -29.48 -6.38
C GLU A 167 -7.75 -28.03 -5.88
N ALA A 168 -8.59 -27.21 -6.53
CA ALA A 168 -8.87 -25.85 -6.05
C ALA A 168 -9.52 -25.84 -4.65
N SER A 169 -10.43 -26.79 -4.37
CA SER A 169 -11.03 -26.94 -3.04
C SER A 169 -10.03 -27.32 -1.95
N ARG A 170 -8.99 -28.09 -2.31
CA ARG A 170 -7.88 -28.46 -1.41
C ARG A 170 -6.96 -27.27 -1.17
N LEU A 171 -6.64 -26.52 -2.24
CA LEU A 171 -5.84 -25.31 -2.17
C LEU A 171 -6.56 -24.16 -1.45
N GLY A 172 -7.90 -24.21 -1.38
CA GLY A 172 -8.75 -23.24 -0.69
C GLY A 172 -8.36 -22.95 0.78
N TYR A 173 -7.84 -23.95 1.51
CA TYR A 173 -7.33 -23.71 2.88
C TYR A 173 -6.10 -22.79 2.88
N LEU A 174 -5.18 -23.04 1.96
CA LEU A 174 -3.96 -22.26 1.80
C LEU A 174 -4.30 -20.86 1.29
N LEU A 175 -5.20 -20.76 0.30
CA LEU A 175 -5.71 -19.49 -0.21
C LEU A 175 -6.33 -18.64 0.90
N ALA A 176 -7.19 -19.22 1.75
CA ALA A 176 -7.83 -18.48 2.82
C ALA A 176 -6.79 -17.92 3.82
N GLY A 177 -5.78 -18.72 4.18
CA GLY A 177 -4.64 -18.27 4.98
C GLY A 177 -3.83 -17.15 4.31
N SER A 178 -3.55 -17.28 3.00
CA SER A 178 -2.87 -16.23 2.23
C SER A 178 -3.68 -14.94 2.13
N ILE A 179 -5.01 -15.01 2.02
CA ILE A 179 -5.89 -13.83 2.02
C ILE A 179 -5.77 -13.09 3.35
N PHE A 180 -5.77 -13.81 4.47
CA PHE A 180 -5.57 -13.19 5.78
C PHE A 180 -4.21 -12.49 5.88
N LEU A 181 -3.13 -13.15 5.45
CA LEU A 181 -1.78 -12.55 5.45
C LEU A 181 -1.69 -11.32 4.53
N ASN A 182 -2.26 -11.41 3.33
CA ASN A 182 -2.35 -10.32 2.37
C ASN A 182 -3.30 -9.20 2.80
N SER A 183 -4.05 -9.36 3.89
CA SER A 183 -4.78 -8.26 4.51
C SER A 183 -3.83 -7.37 5.32
N VAL A 184 -2.89 -7.98 6.04
CA VAL A 184 -1.97 -7.26 6.95
C VAL A 184 -0.74 -6.73 6.22
N GLN A 185 -0.16 -7.51 5.31
CA GLN A 185 1.10 -7.18 4.65
C GLN A 185 1.06 -5.83 3.88
N PRO A 186 0.04 -5.55 3.04
CA PRO A 186 -0.04 -4.27 2.33
C PRO A 186 -0.17 -3.08 3.28
N VAL A 187 -0.85 -3.23 4.42
CA VAL A 187 -0.96 -2.16 5.42
C VAL A 187 0.42 -1.81 5.97
N LEU A 188 1.23 -2.81 6.34
CA LEU A 188 2.59 -2.59 6.83
C LEU A 188 3.49 -1.96 5.76
N SER A 189 3.37 -2.37 4.49
CA SER A 189 4.05 -1.70 3.38
C SER A 189 3.59 -0.24 3.24
N GLY A 190 2.31 0.06 3.46
CA GLY A 190 1.77 1.42 3.47
C GLY A 190 2.35 2.27 4.60
N VAL A 191 2.52 1.69 5.80
CA VAL A 191 3.21 2.34 6.92
C VAL A 191 4.65 2.66 6.56
N ALA A 192 5.36 1.73 5.92
CA ALA A 192 6.73 1.95 5.48
C ALA A 192 6.83 3.06 4.43
N ILE A 193 5.86 3.18 3.52
CA ILE A 193 5.78 4.29 2.56
C ILE A 193 5.55 5.61 3.32
N GLY A 194 4.56 5.66 4.21
CA GLY A 194 4.23 6.86 4.99
C GLY A 194 5.37 7.32 5.91
N ALA A 195 6.17 6.39 6.43
CA ALA A 195 7.34 6.70 7.26
C ALA A 195 8.64 6.95 6.45
N GLY A 196 8.65 6.58 5.16
CA GLY A 196 9.80 6.72 4.26
C GLY A 196 10.88 5.64 4.44
N TRP A 197 10.49 4.40 4.73
CA TRP A 197 11.39 3.24 4.92
C TRP A 197 11.51 2.34 3.69
N GLN A 198 11.07 2.80 2.52
CA GLN A 198 10.94 1.99 1.30
C GLN A 198 12.23 1.24 0.93
N ALA A 199 13.40 1.88 1.07
CA ALA A 199 14.68 1.23 0.81
C ALA A 199 14.97 0.06 1.77
N LEU A 200 14.67 0.21 3.06
CA LEU A 200 14.80 -0.86 4.05
C LEU A 200 13.88 -2.03 3.69
N VAL A 201 12.63 -1.73 3.34
CA VAL A 201 11.65 -2.76 2.93
C VAL A 201 12.06 -3.45 1.64
N ALA A 202 12.65 -2.75 0.67
CA ALA A 202 13.19 -3.37 -0.53
C ALA A 202 14.28 -4.42 -0.20
N PHE A 203 15.20 -4.14 0.73
CA PHE A 203 16.18 -5.13 1.19
C PHE A 203 15.52 -6.32 1.90
N VAL A 204 14.51 -6.08 2.73
CA VAL A 204 13.74 -7.15 3.39
C VAL A 204 13.05 -8.01 2.32
N ASN A 205 12.42 -7.41 1.31
CA ASN A 205 11.76 -8.11 0.21
C ASN A 205 12.75 -9.00 -0.57
N ILE A 206 13.97 -8.51 -0.85
CA ILE A 206 15.03 -9.34 -1.48
C ILE A 206 15.31 -10.57 -0.60
N GLY A 207 15.55 -10.36 0.69
CA GLY A 207 15.80 -11.41 1.68
C GLY A 207 14.69 -12.46 1.73
N SER A 208 13.47 -12.02 1.96
CA SER A 208 12.33 -12.90 2.21
C SER A 208 11.82 -13.58 0.96
N TYR A 209 11.70 -12.86 -0.16
CA TYR A 209 11.09 -13.39 -1.37
C TYR A 209 12.07 -14.19 -2.21
N TYR A 210 13.27 -13.65 -2.44
CA TYR A 210 14.20 -14.23 -3.42
C TYR A 210 15.15 -15.25 -2.80
N PHE A 211 15.63 -15.02 -1.57
CA PHE A 211 16.53 -15.98 -0.91
C PHE A 211 15.81 -17.05 -0.10
N VAL A 212 14.55 -16.82 0.31
CA VAL A 212 13.77 -17.79 1.08
C VAL A 212 12.56 -18.29 0.31
N GLY A 213 11.68 -17.38 -0.13
CA GLY A 213 10.41 -17.74 -0.78
C GLY A 213 10.57 -18.56 -2.06
N ILE A 214 11.36 -18.09 -3.03
CA ILE A 214 11.58 -18.79 -4.32
C ILE A 214 12.23 -20.17 -4.09
N PRO A 215 13.34 -20.30 -3.32
CA PRO A 215 13.94 -21.60 -3.06
C PRO A 215 13.00 -22.58 -2.35
N LEU A 216 12.21 -22.13 -1.37
CA LEU A 216 11.22 -22.98 -0.70
C LEU A 216 10.10 -23.40 -1.67
N ALA A 217 9.63 -22.49 -2.52
CA ALA A 217 8.63 -22.79 -3.54
C ALA A 217 9.13 -23.86 -4.52
N ALA A 218 10.38 -23.74 -5.00
CA ALA A 218 10.99 -24.74 -5.86
C ALA A 218 11.20 -26.09 -5.13
N LEU A 219 11.66 -26.05 -3.88
CA LEU A 219 11.85 -27.25 -3.06
C LEU A 219 10.54 -28.02 -2.87
N PHE A 220 9.49 -27.33 -2.45
CA PHE A 220 8.19 -27.95 -2.17
C PHE A 220 7.47 -28.37 -3.46
N GLY A 221 7.51 -27.53 -4.50
CA GLY A 221 6.88 -27.80 -5.78
C GLY A 221 7.51 -28.99 -6.52
N PHE A 222 8.83 -28.99 -6.69
CA PHE A 222 9.50 -29.97 -7.55
C PHE A 222 10.07 -31.16 -6.78
N LYS A 223 10.75 -30.93 -5.65
CA LYS A 223 11.48 -32.01 -4.94
C LYS A 223 10.57 -32.82 -4.03
N LEU A 224 9.65 -32.16 -3.32
CA LEU A 224 8.67 -32.83 -2.46
C LEU A 224 7.41 -33.29 -3.20
N GLY A 225 7.28 -32.98 -4.50
CA GLY A 225 6.15 -33.40 -5.32
C GLY A 225 4.80 -32.84 -4.86
N MET A 226 4.78 -31.66 -4.23
CA MET A 226 3.55 -31.00 -3.79
C MET A 226 2.94 -30.10 -4.88
N ASP A 227 3.52 -30.07 -6.09
CA ASP A 227 3.05 -29.31 -7.25
C ASP A 227 2.72 -27.84 -6.91
N ALA A 228 1.60 -27.29 -7.41
CA ALA A 228 1.24 -25.89 -7.19
C ALA A 228 0.98 -25.57 -5.71
N MET A 229 0.53 -26.54 -4.92
CA MET A 229 0.36 -26.37 -3.47
C MET A 229 1.70 -26.10 -2.78
N GLY A 230 2.76 -26.82 -3.18
CA GLY A 230 4.11 -26.60 -2.67
C GLY A 230 4.65 -25.22 -3.05
N ILE A 231 4.45 -24.82 -4.30
CA ILE A 231 4.87 -23.51 -4.81
C ILE A 231 4.16 -22.38 -4.06
N TRP A 232 2.84 -22.46 -3.90
CA TRP A 232 2.05 -21.48 -3.15
C TRP A 232 2.44 -21.43 -1.67
N LEU A 233 2.75 -22.58 -1.07
CA LEU A 233 3.22 -22.65 0.32
C LEU A 233 4.56 -21.94 0.48
N GLY A 234 5.53 -22.20 -0.40
CA GLY A 234 6.81 -21.50 -0.39
C GLY A 234 6.65 -19.99 -0.59
N MET A 235 5.73 -19.59 -1.48
CA MET A 235 5.37 -18.19 -1.67
C MET A 235 4.83 -17.57 -0.36
N THR A 236 3.89 -18.24 0.27
CA THR A 236 3.24 -17.78 1.50
C THR A 236 4.22 -17.66 2.66
N LEU A 237 5.19 -18.57 2.78
CA LEU A 237 6.24 -18.50 3.79
C LEU A 237 7.18 -17.32 3.57
N GLY A 238 7.52 -17.00 2.32
CA GLY A 238 8.29 -15.78 1.99
C GLY A 238 7.55 -14.52 2.46
N THR A 239 6.25 -14.41 2.15
CA THR A 239 5.39 -13.31 2.61
C THR A 239 5.21 -13.27 4.12
N LEU A 240 5.10 -14.42 4.77
CA LEU A 240 5.00 -14.51 6.23
C LEU A 240 6.29 -13.99 6.90
N LEU A 241 7.46 -14.39 6.39
CA LEU A 241 8.75 -13.91 6.90
C LEU A 241 8.89 -12.40 6.71
N GLN A 242 8.55 -11.89 5.53
CA GLN A 242 8.54 -10.46 5.22
C GLN A 242 7.65 -9.67 6.19
N THR A 243 6.43 -10.17 6.41
CA THR A 243 5.44 -9.57 7.31
C THR A 243 5.96 -9.56 8.75
N ALA A 244 6.52 -10.67 9.22
CA ALA A 244 7.08 -10.76 10.57
C ALA A 244 8.22 -9.76 10.80
N ILE A 245 9.11 -9.60 9.81
CA ILE A 245 10.20 -8.62 9.87
C ILE A 245 9.62 -7.19 9.89
N LEU A 246 8.64 -6.86 9.06
CA LEU A 246 8.00 -5.54 9.05
C LEU A 246 7.26 -5.22 10.36
N VAL A 247 6.55 -6.20 10.93
CA VAL A 247 5.91 -6.05 12.25
C VAL A 247 6.98 -5.76 13.31
N PHE A 248 8.08 -6.53 13.31
CA PHE A 248 9.19 -6.33 14.24
C PHE A 248 9.83 -4.94 14.12
N ILE A 249 10.11 -4.50 12.88
CA ILE A 249 10.64 -3.15 12.61
C ILE A 249 9.66 -2.08 13.12
N SER A 250 8.37 -2.22 12.80
CA SER A 250 7.33 -1.28 13.21
C SER A 250 7.20 -1.20 14.74
N TYR A 251 7.30 -2.33 15.43
CA TYR A 251 7.27 -2.41 16.89
C TYR A 251 8.51 -1.79 17.54
N ARG A 252 9.71 -2.08 17.02
CA ARG A 252 10.99 -1.56 17.54
C ARG A 252 11.24 -0.10 17.20
N THR A 253 10.47 0.48 16.30
CA THR A 253 10.72 1.84 15.84
C THR A 253 10.43 2.86 16.93
N LYS A 254 11.41 3.72 17.18
CA LYS A 254 11.25 4.93 17.98
C LYS A 254 10.53 5.99 17.16
N TRP A 255 9.20 6.02 17.28
CA TRP A 255 8.32 6.93 16.53
C TRP A 255 8.69 8.41 16.70
N GLU A 256 9.16 8.82 17.87
CA GLU A 256 9.67 10.19 18.12
C GLU A 256 10.83 10.56 17.19
N LYS A 257 11.79 9.65 17.00
CA LYS A 257 12.92 9.88 16.09
C LYS A 257 12.46 9.95 14.62
N GLN A 258 11.40 9.24 14.27
CA GLN A 258 10.85 9.28 12.91
C GLN A 258 10.09 10.57 12.64
N ALA A 259 9.38 11.10 13.64
CA ALA A 259 8.72 12.40 13.56
C ALA A 259 9.75 13.52 13.37
N MET A 260 10.84 13.54 14.15
CA MET A 260 11.93 14.51 13.96
C MET A 260 12.54 14.44 12.54
N ARG A 261 12.81 13.23 12.03
CA ARG A 261 13.32 13.05 10.66
C ARG A 261 12.31 13.49 9.59
N ALA A 262 11.01 13.30 9.84
CA ALA A 262 9.97 13.76 8.93
C ALA A 262 9.91 15.29 8.90
N GLU A 263 9.99 15.94 10.06
CA GLU A 263 10.06 17.39 10.19
C GLU A 263 11.29 17.97 9.48
N GLU A 264 12.47 17.35 9.66
CA GLU A 264 13.69 17.73 8.92
C GLU A 264 13.49 17.66 7.40
N ARG A 265 12.91 16.56 6.89
CA ARG A 265 12.60 16.40 5.46
C ARG A 265 11.61 17.45 4.96
N VAL A 266 10.56 17.74 5.74
CA VAL A 266 9.58 18.78 5.39
C VAL A 266 10.25 20.15 5.36
N ARG A 267 11.16 20.47 6.28
CA ARG A 267 11.88 21.74 6.31
C ARG A 267 12.89 21.89 5.18
N GLU A 268 13.56 20.79 4.81
CA GLU A 268 14.49 20.76 3.68
C GLU A 268 13.75 20.89 2.34
N TRP A 269 12.62 20.21 2.19
CA TRP A 269 11.88 20.15 0.91
C TRP A 269 10.85 21.26 0.74
N GLY A 270 10.32 21.82 1.84
CA GLY A 270 9.37 22.93 1.86
C GLY A 270 10.02 24.30 1.60
N GLY A 271 11.35 24.37 1.51
CA GLY A 271 12.11 25.61 1.46
C GLY A 271 12.22 26.25 2.85
N ARG A 272 13.26 27.06 3.08
CA ARG A 272 13.39 27.84 4.32
C ARG A 272 12.12 28.66 4.55
N ALA A 273 11.44 28.37 5.65
CA ALA A 273 10.22 29.03 6.09
C ALA A 273 10.48 30.45 6.61
N ASP A 274 10.93 31.37 5.75
CA ASP A 274 10.89 32.80 6.07
C ASP A 274 9.50 33.42 5.76
N ALA A 275 8.45 32.59 5.58
CA ALA A 275 7.13 33.05 5.14
C ALA A 275 5.93 32.26 5.70
N LEU A 276 5.99 31.77 6.94
CA LEU A 276 4.78 31.37 7.67
C LEU A 276 4.77 32.10 9.01
N PRO A 277 3.83 33.03 9.25
CA PRO A 277 3.76 33.72 10.54
C PRO A 277 3.40 32.70 11.62
N SER A 278 4.26 32.64 12.64
CA SER A 278 4.06 31.88 13.86
C SER A 278 2.68 32.22 14.43
N ALA A 279 1.80 31.22 14.52
CA ALA A 279 0.53 31.33 15.24
C ALA A 279 0.78 31.42 16.75
N THR A 280 1.42 32.51 17.21
CA THR A 280 1.55 32.87 18.62
C THR A 280 1.83 34.38 18.71
N GLN A 281 0.84 35.20 18.36
CA GLN A 281 0.74 36.60 18.79
C GLN A 281 -0.70 37.09 18.55
N VAL A 282 -1.65 36.55 19.31
CA VAL A 282 -2.88 37.30 19.60
C VAL A 282 -2.53 38.16 20.81
N ALA A 283 -2.16 39.41 20.57
CA ALA A 283 -2.04 40.43 21.61
C ALA A 283 -3.44 40.71 22.20
N PRO A 284 -3.54 41.06 23.50
CA PRO A 284 -4.83 41.35 24.12
C PRO A 284 -5.41 42.64 23.53
N ALA A 285 -6.71 42.62 23.23
CA ALA A 285 -7.46 43.81 22.85
C ALA A 285 -7.37 44.86 23.97
N ALA A 286 -6.94 46.06 23.62
CA ALA A 286 -6.94 47.20 24.52
C ALA A 286 -8.39 47.58 24.88
N GLU A 287 -8.70 47.52 26.17
CA GLU A 287 -9.92 48.09 26.76
C GLU A 287 -9.93 49.62 26.64
N ASP A 288 -11.07 50.12 26.15
CA ASP A 288 -11.67 51.44 26.26
C ASP A 288 -10.87 52.58 26.94
N ALA A 289 -10.41 53.51 26.11
CA ALA A 289 -10.20 54.90 26.52
C ALA A 289 -11.53 55.66 26.42
N GLY A 290 -12.12 55.99 27.56
CA GLY A 290 -13.31 56.84 27.67
C GLY A 290 -13.08 58.28 27.17
N PRO A 291 -14.16 59.03 26.85
CA PRO A 291 -14.06 60.31 26.17
C PRO A 291 -13.60 61.44 27.12
N PRO A 292 -12.96 62.51 26.59
CA PRO A 292 -12.48 63.61 27.42
C PRO A 292 -13.62 64.50 27.91
N SER A 293 -13.50 64.90 29.17
CA SER A 293 -14.33 65.89 29.85
C SER A 293 -14.22 67.26 29.18
N ASN A 294 -15.35 67.81 28.71
CA ASN A 294 -15.49 69.23 28.43
C ASN A 294 -16.04 69.92 29.68
N ALA A 295 -15.23 70.76 30.32
CA ALA A 295 -15.65 71.75 31.29
C ALA A 295 -14.85 73.04 31.07
N SER A 296 -15.51 74.10 30.58
CA SER A 296 -15.73 75.34 31.35
C SER A 296 -16.25 76.50 30.50
N ALA A 297 -17.36 77.09 30.96
CA ALA A 297 -17.68 78.53 31.06
C ALA A 297 -17.67 79.41 29.79
N THR A 298 -18.86 79.85 29.35
CA THR A 298 -19.53 81.12 29.75
C THR A 298 -20.96 81.13 29.23
#